data_AF-A0A9D8T3T3-F1
#
_entry.id   AF-A0A9D8T3T3-F1
#
_cell.length_a   1.000
_cell.length_b   1.000
_cell.length_c   1.000
_cell.angle_alpha   90.00
_cell.angle_beta   90.00
_cell.angle_gamma   90.00
#
_symmetry.space_group_name_H-M   'P 1'
#
loop_
_entity.id
_entity.type
_entity.pdbx_description
1 polymer ?
#
loop_
_entity_poly.entity_id
_entity_poly.type
_entity_poly.pdbx_seq_one_letter_code
_entity_poly.pdbx_strand_id
1 'polypeptide(L)'
;MNIKELLKASRFKMIALDDDPTGIQTVHGCLLLTDWSEENVQRAFQDEADFFYVLTNTRAMTAAQAAEVMRSAMQAILRANQDFNYRLIFVSRSDSTLRGHFPLETNVMHECLEACGIDRLPLTVFAPAFIEVGRLSIDGVHYLKDGDKLIPVNETEFARDNVFAYHHANLQDYIAEKLDGKAFAY
;
A
#
# COMPACT_ATOMS: atom_id res chain seq x y z
N MET A 1 27.32 15.36 0.36
CA MET A 1 25.87 15.32 0.06
C MET A 1 25.27 14.22 0.91
N ASN A 2 24.45 14.56 1.90
CA ASN A 2 23.76 13.57 2.76
C ASN A 2 22.58 12.95 1.99
N ILE A 3 22.15 11.74 2.34
CA ILE A 3 20.94 11.08 1.81
C ILE A 3 19.74 12.04 1.78
N LYS A 4 19.54 12.88 2.81
CA LYS A 4 18.44 13.86 2.83
C LYS A 4 18.54 14.91 1.71
N GLU A 5 19.75 15.33 1.34
CA GLU A 5 19.99 16.29 0.25
C GLU A 5 19.82 15.62 -1.11
N LEU A 6 20.26 14.37 -1.25
CA LEU A 6 20.04 13.54 -2.44
C LEU A 6 18.57 13.26 -2.70
N LEU A 7 17.80 12.99 -1.64
CA LEU A 7 16.35 12.82 -1.70
C LEU A 7 15.65 14.12 -2.11
N LYS A 8 16.04 15.27 -1.53
CA LYS A 8 15.48 16.57 -1.97
C LYS A 8 15.83 16.90 -3.42
N ALA A 9 17.04 16.57 -3.87
CA ALA A 9 17.47 16.80 -5.24
C ALA A 9 16.78 15.89 -6.26
N SER A 10 16.29 14.71 -5.84
CA SER A 10 15.71 13.71 -6.75
C SER A 10 14.23 13.90 -7.06
N ARG A 11 13.58 14.97 -6.54
CA ARG A 11 12.16 15.32 -6.76
C ARG A 11 11.28 14.07 -6.73
N PHE A 12 11.30 13.34 -5.62
CA PHE A 12 10.38 12.22 -5.41
C PHE A 12 9.09 12.70 -4.74
N LYS A 13 7.99 11.97 -4.97
CA LYS A 13 6.75 12.13 -4.22
C LYS A 13 6.22 10.74 -3.87
N MET A 14 6.00 10.47 -2.60
CA MET A 14 5.45 9.20 -2.12
C MET A 14 3.93 9.29 -1.96
N ILE A 15 3.22 8.29 -2.43
CA ILE A 15 1.76 8.29 -2.45
C ILE A 15 1.27 6.99 -1.85
N ALA A 16 0.63 7.09 -0.70
CA ALA A 16 0.05 5.95 0.00
C ALA A 16 -1.43 5.83 -0.36
N LEU A 17 -1.82 4.74 -1.01
CA LEU A 17 -3.21 4.37 -1.22
C LEU A 17 -3.63 3.51 -0.03
N ASP A 18 -4.58 4.01 0.76
CA ASP A 18 -5.05 3.40 2.01
C ASP A 18 -6.45 2.78 1.80
N ASP A 19 -6.56 1.47 2.02
CA ASP A 19 -7.76 0.69 1.80
C ASP A 19 -8.84 0.88 2.89
N ASP A 20 -8.52 1.53 4.01
CA ASP A 20 -9.42 1.71 5.16
C ASP A 20 -9.21 3.05 5.91
N PRO A 21 -10.27 3.82 6.19
CA PRO A 21 -10.18 5.11 6.90
C PRO A 21 -9.63 5.01 8.34
N THR A 22 -9.66 3.84 8.96
CA THR A 22 -9.17 3.64 10.33
C THR A 22 -7.65 3.72 10.43
N GLY A 23 -6.94 3.41 9.34
CA GLY A 23 -5.48 3.41 9.29
C GLY A 23 -4.85 4.79 9.41
N ILE A 24 -5.60 5.86 9.11
CA ILE A 24 -5.05 7.22 8.96
C ILE A 24 -4.98 8.03 10.24
N GLN A 25 -5.54 7.53 11.35
CA GLN A 25 -5.59 8.23 12.64
C GLN A 25 -4.20 8.47 13.26
N THR A 26 -3.16 7.84 12.70
CA THR A 26 -1.76 7.94 13.16
C THR A 26 -0.87 8.79 12.24
N VAL A 27 -1.42 9.35 11.16
CA VAL A 27 -0.67 10.11 10.16
C VAL A 27 -0.84 11.61 10.39
N HIS A 28 0.26 12.36 10.37
CA HIS A 28 0.25 13.81 10.53
C HIS A 28 1.27 14.49 9.59
N GLY A 29 1.05 15.76 9.27
CA GLY A 29 2.01 16.57 8.50
C GLY A 29 2.01 16.31 6.99
N CYS A 30 0.92 15.77 6.45
CA CYS A 30 0.69 15.61 5.02
C CYS A 30 -0.80 15.74 4.71
N LEU A 31 -1.15 15.85 3.43
CA LEU A 31 -2.54 15.81 2.98
C LEU A 31 -3.08 14.37 2.94
N LEU A 32 -4.36 14.26 3.27
CA LEU A 32 -5.18 13.09 2.98
C LEU A 32 -6.25 13.50 1.97
N LEU A 33 -6.23 12.85 0.81
CA LEU A 33 -7.24 12.98 -0.22
C LEU A 33 -8.35 11.94 -0.01
N THR A 34 -9.59 12.41 0.11
CA THR A 34 -10.81 11.59 0.17
C THR A 34 -11.51 11.46 -1.19
N ASP A 35 -11.04 12.22 -2.17
CA ASP A 35 -11.39 12.12 -3.59
C ASP A 35 -10.15 12.49 -4.42
N TRP A 36 -10.12 12.08 -5.68
CA TRP A 36 -9.04 12.36 -6.62
C TRP A 36 -9.51 13.25 -7.78
N SER A 37 -10.30 14.28 -7.46
CA SER A 37 -10.54 15.38 -8.39
C SER A 37 -9.21 16.04 -8.80
N GLU A 38 -9.16 16.58 -10.01
CA GLU A 38 -7.96 17.20 -10.56
C GLU A 38 -7.38 18.29 -9.63
N GLU A 39 -8.26 19.14 -9.08
CA GLU A 39 -7.89 20.19 -8.13
C GLU A 39 -7.19 19.62 -6.88
N ASN A 40 -7.77 18.59 -6.26
CA ASN A 40 -7.24 18.02 -5.03
C ASN A 40 -5.91 17.28 -5.26
N VAL A 41 -5.78 16.57 -6.38
CA VAL A 41 -4.52 15.89 -6.74
C VAL A 41 -3.42 16.92 -7.05
N GLN A 42 -3.71 17.98 -7.80
CA GLN A 42 -2.74 19.05 -8.07
C GLN A 42 -2.30 19.74 -6.78
N ARG A 43 -3.24 20.05 -5.87
CA ARG A 43 -2.94 20.60 -4.55
C ARG A 43 -2.01 19.68 -3.75
N ALA A 44 -2.22 18.36 -3.80
CA ALA A 44 -1.35 17.40 -3.14
C ALA A 44 0.07 17.34 -3.70
N PHE A 45 0.24 17.51 -5.02
CA PHE A 45 1.57 17.60 -5.64
C PHE A 45 2.32 18.90 -5.32
N GLN A 46 1.60 19.98 -5.03
CA GLN A 46 2.15 21.28 -4.64
C GLN A 46 2.48 21.38 -3.15
N ASP A 47 1.97 20.45 -2.33
CA ASP A 47 2.22 20.44 -0.89
C ASP A 47 3.72 20.30 -0.56
N GLU A 48 4.13 20.94 0.52
CA GLU A 48 5.51 20.91 1.00
C GLU A 48 5.94 19.51 1.47
N ALA A 49 4.99 18.67 1.89
CA ALA A 49 5.28 17.30 2.25
C ALA A 49 5.70 16.48 1.03
N ASP A 50 6.77 15.69 1.18
CA ASP A 50 7.25 14.76 0.14
C ASP A 50 6.31 13.54 -0.03
N PHE A 51 5.17 13.52 0.65
CA PHE A 51 4.19 12.45 0.56
C PHE A 51 2.77 12.93 0.83
N PHE A 52 1.79 12.19 0.33
CA PHE A 52 0.37 12.36 0.68
C PHE A 52 -0.36 11.01 0.64
N TYR A 53 -1.54 10.98 1.25
CA TYR A 53 -2.40 9.81 1.32
C TYR A 53 -3.59 9.97 0.38
N VAL A 54 -4.04 8.85 -0.17
CA VAL A 54 -5.29 8.73 -0.90
C VAL A 54 -6.09 7.64 -0.22
N LEU A 55 -7.19 8.03 0.42
CA LEU A 55 -8.12 7.09 1.02
C LEU A 55 -8.99 6.48 -0.07
N THR A 56 -8.70 5.24 -0.46
CA THR A 56 -9.49 4.51 -1.45
C THR A 56 -10.69 3.83 -0.79
N ASN A 57 -10.59 3.52 0.51
CA ASN A 57 -11.64 2.88 1.31
C ASN A 57 -12.19 1.59 0.64
N THR A 58 -11.30 0.82 0.03
CA THR A 58 -11.63 -0.34 -0.80
C THR A 58 -11.82 -1.64 -0.02
N ARG A 59 -11.43 -1.72 1.25
CA ARG A 59 -11.39 -2.97 2.02
C ARG A 59 -12.74 -3.70 2.10
N ALA A 60 -13.84 -2.96 2.20
CA ALA A 60 -15.18 -3.55 2.28
C ALA A 60 -15.83 -3.79 0.90
N MET A 61 -15.14 -3.46 -0.19
CA MET A 61 -15.66 -3.58 -1.55
C MET A 61 -15.43 -4.99 -2.11
N THR A 62 -16.13 -5.32 -3.19
CA THR A 62 -15.75 -6.49 -3.99
C THR A 62 -14.42 -6.23 -4.69
N ALA A 63 -13.69 -7.31 -5.04
CA ALA A 63 -12.45 -7.20 -5.80
C ALA A 63 -12.61 -6.36 -7.09
N ALA A 64 -13.71 -6.53 -7.83
CA ALA A 64 -13.96 -5.76 -9.05
C ALA A 64 -14.13 -4.25 -8.78
N GLN A 65 -14.86 -3.89 -7.73
CA GLN A 65 -15.03 -2.49 -7.32
C GLN A 65 -13.73 -1.88 -6.80
N ALA A 66 -12.99 -2.62 -5.98
CA ALA A 66 -11.69 -2.21 -5.47
C ALA A 66 -10.71 -1.92 -6.61
N ALA A 67 -10.63 -2.81 -7.61
CA ALA A 67 -9.80 -2.61 -8.78
C ALA A 67 -10.15 -1.34 -9.56
N GLU A 68 -11.45 -1.03 -9.71
CA GLU A 68 -11.91 0.14 -10.42
C GLU A 68 -11.56 1.44 -9.67
N VAL A 69 -11.78 1.47 -8.36
CA VAL A 69 -11.40 2.61 -7.51
C VAL A 69 -9.88 2.83 -7.54
N MET A 70 -9.10 1.77 -7.36
CA MET A 70 -7.64 1.83 -7.42
C MET A 70 -7.15 2.36 -8.78
N ARG A 71 -7.72 1.85 -9.88
CA ARG A 71 -7.37 2.29 -11.24
C ARG A 71 -7.73 3.75 -11.47
N SER A 72 -8.91 4.19 -11.02
CA SER A 72 -9.34 5.58 -11.11
C SER A 72 -8.40 6.53 -10.36
N ALA A 73 -8.06 6.20 -9.11
CA ALA A 73 -7.12 6.96 -8.30
C ALA A 73 -5.72 7.02 -8.95
N MET A 74 -5.17 5.88 -9.36
CA MET A 74 -3.88 5.79 -10.04
C MET A 74 -3.84 6.65 -11.31
N GLN A 75 -4.87 6.57 -12.16
CA GLN A 75 -4.94 7.36 -13.40
C GLN A 75 -5.00 8.86 -13.13
N ALA A 76 -5.75 9.31 -12.13
CA ALA A 76 -5.81 10.72 -11.75
C ALA A 76 -4.44 11.23 -11.26
N ILE A 77 -3.77 10.45 -10.41
CA ILE A 77 -2.43 10.75 -9.89
C ILE A 77 -1.40 10.83 -11.02
N LEU A 78 -1.36 9.80 -11.87
CA LEU A 78 -0.40 9.71 -12.97
C LEU A 78 -0.61 10.83 -13.99
N ARG A 79 -1.87 11.18 -14.30
CA ARG A 79 -2.22 12.31 -15.15
C ARG A 79 -1.71 13.62 -14.58
N ALA A 80 -2.02 13.93 -13.32
CA ALA A 80 -1.55 15.17 -12.69
C ALA A 80 -0.02 15.23 -12.62
N ASN A 81 0.66 14.11 -12.37
CA ASN A 81 2.12 14.09 -12.32
C ASN A 81 2.80 14.45 -13.66
N GLN A 82 2.09 14.42 -14.80
CA GLN A 82 2.64 14.88 -16.08
C GLN A 82 3.06 16.35 -16.02
N ASP A 83 2.37 17.17 -15.22
CA ASP A 83 2.67 18.60 -15.06
C ASP A 83 3.79 18.87 -14.05
N PHE A 84 3.99 17.97 -13.08
CA PHE A 84 4.96 18.15 -11.99
C PHE A 84 6.28 17.40 -12.17
N ASN A 85 6.24 16.32 -12.96
CA ASN A 85 7.37 15.44 -13.27
C ASN A 85 8.11 14.93 -12.02
N TYR A 86 7.36 14.52 -10.97
CA TYR A 86 7.97 13.86 -9.82
C TYR A 86 8.28 12.40 -10.14
N ARG A 87 9.35 11.88 -9.53
CA ARG A 87 9.56 10.44 -9.41
C ARG A 87 8.62 9.88 -8.36
N LEU A 88 7.66 9.06 -8.77
CA LEU A 88 6.62 8.56 -7.87
C LEU A 88 7.07 7.29 -7.14
N ILE A 89 6.71 7.20 -5.87
CA ILE A 89 6.80 5.98 -5.05
C ILE A 89 5.40 5.67 -4.56
N PHE A 90 4.83 4.56 -5.02
CA PHE A 90 3.51 4.12 -4.57
C PHE A 90 3.63 3.16 -3.39
N VAL A 91 2.75 3.34 -2.41
CA VAL A 91 2.62 2.46 -1.24
C VAL A 91 1.19 1.94 -1.21
N SER A 92 1.02 0.62 -1.30
CA SER A 92 -0.24 -0.05 -0.99
C SER A 92 -0.30 -0.21 0.54
N ARG A 93 -1.04 0.67 1.21
CA ARG A 93 -1.21 0.60 2.67
C ARG A 93 -2.45 -0.22 2.97
N SER A 94 -2.25 -1.30 3.72
CA SER A 94 -3.32 -2.24 4.07
C SER A 94 -3.21 -2.66 5.54
N ASP A 95 -4.04 -3.62 5.94
CA ASP A 95 -4.15 -4.10 7.30
C ASP A 95 -2.88 -4.83 7.76
N SER A 96 -2.35 -4.43 8.92
CA SER A 96 -1.20 -5.10 9.52
C SER A 96 -1.47 -6.58 9.86
N THR A 97 -2.73 -7.01 9.96
CA THR A 97 -3.08 -8.44 10.12
C THR A 97 -3.39 -9.15 8.81
N LEU A 98 -2.84 -8.66 7.70
CA LEU A 98 -2.84 -9.25 6.35
C LEU A 98 -4.20 -9.35 5.65
N ARG A 99 -5.22 -8.64 6.13
CA ARG A 99 -6.53 -8.58 5.46
C ARG A 99 -6.56 -7.47 4.44
N GLY A 100 -6.92 -7.79 3.22
CA GLY A 100 -7.05 -6.81 2.15
C GLY A 100 -7.00 -7.47 0.79
N HIS A 101 -7.10 -6.65 -0.25
CA HIS A 101 -7.18 -7.16 -1.61
C HIS A 101 -5.82 -7.56 -2.20
N PHE A 102 -4.72 -7.56 -1.44
CA PHE A 102 -3.43 -8.04 -1.91
C PHE A 102 -3.57 -9.45 -2.56
N PRO A 103 -3.02 -9.67 -3.77
CA PRO A 103 -2.12 -8.79 -4.53
C PRO A 103 -2.81 -7.82 -5.49
N LEU A 104 -4.14 -7.84 -5.61
CA LEU A 104 -4.89 -7.05 -6.59
C LEU A 104 -4.51 -5.57 -6.60
N GLU A 105 -4.44 -4.95 -5.42
CA GLU A 105 -4.09 -3.52 -5.29
C GLU A 105 -2.73 -3.22 -5.90
N THR A 106 -1.71 -4.02 -5.57
CA THR A 106 -0.37 -3.88 -6.14
C THR A 106 -0.33 -4.19 -7.64
N ASN A 107 -1.13 -5.15 -8.12
CA ASN A 107 -1.21 -5.48 -9.53
C ASN A 107 -1.81 -4.32 -10.33
N VAL A 108 -2.90 -3.72 -9.85
CA VAL A 108 -3.51 -2.55 -10.49
C VAL A 108 -2.55 -1.37 -10.52
N MET A 109 -1.76 -1.15 -9.46
CA MET A 109 -0.72 -0.12 -9.46
C MET A 109 0.31 -0.36 -10.57
N HIS A 110 0.83 -1.60 -10.68
CA HIS A 110 1.80 -1.98 -11.72
C HIS A 110 1.21 -1.82 -13.13
N GLU A 111 -0.01 -2.31 -13.36
CA GLU A 111 -0.71 -2.17 -14.64
C GLU A 111 -0.83 -0.69 -15.07
N CYS A 112 -1.16 0.21 -14.13
CA CYS A 112 -1.28 1.63 -14.42
C CYS A 112 0.06 2.28 -14.75
N LEU A 113 1.13 1.89 -14.04
CA LEU A 113 2.49 2.36 -14.32
C LEU A 113 2.95 1.91 -15.72
N GLU A 114 2.78 0.63 -16.04
CA GLU A 114 3.13 0.05 -17.33
C GLU A 114 2.35 0.72 -18.48
N ALA A 115 1.07 0.98 -18.29
CA ALA A 115 0.23 1.70 -19.27
C ALA A 115 0.71 3.14 -19.53
N CYS A 116 1.41 3.76 -18.57
CA CYS A 116 2.04 5.07 -18.73
C CYS A 116 3.50 4.99 -19.23
N GLY A 117 3.99 3.80 -19.60
CA GLY A 117 5.38 3.59 -20.04
C GLY A 117 6.40 3.71 -18.92
N ILE A 118 5.97 3.58 -17.66
CA ILE A 118 6.86 3.52 -16.50
C ILE A 118 7.18 2.04 -16.26
N ASP A 119 8.44 1.68 -16.42
CA ASP A 119 8.89 0.31 -16.21
C ASP A 119 8.55 -0.17 -14.80
N ARG A 120 8.11 -1.42 -14.71
CA ARG A 120 7.88 -2.11 -13.45
C ARG A 120 9.15 -2.04 -12.59
N LEU A 121 8.99 -1.63 -11.34
CA LEU A 121 10.10 -1.68 -10.39
C LEU A 121 10.52 -3.14 -10.20
N PRO A 122 11.84 -3.45 -10.19
CA PRO A 122 12.33 -4.83 -10.11
C PRO A 122 12.10 -5.48 -8.74
N LEU A 123 11.54 -4.73 -7.79
CA LEU A 123 11.32 -5.15 -6.41
C LEU A 123 10.08 -4.47 -5.86
N THR A 124 9.20 -5.25 -5.23
CA THR A 124 8.15 -4.74 -4.35
C THR A 124 8.41 -5.19 -2.93
N VAL A 125 8.60 -4.24 -2.00
CA VAL A 125 8.86 -4.55 -0.59
C VAL A 125 7.55 -4.83 0.12
N PHE A 126 7.40 -6.03 0.67
CA PHE A 126 6.25 -6.41 1.50
C PHE A 126 6.61 -6.30 2.99
N ALA A 127 6.03 -5.31 3.69
CA ALA A 127 6.37 -5.00 5.07
C ALA A 127 5.11 -4.73 5.92
N PRO A 128 4.43 -5.77 6.44
CA PRO A 128 3.19 -5.63 7.21
C PRO A 128 3.42 -5.30 8.70
N ALA A 129 4.68 -5.22 9.15
CA ALA A 129 5.01 -4.95 10.53
C ALA A 129 4.51 -3.56 10.96
N PHE A 130 3.80 -3.52 12.08
CA PHE A 130 3.34 -2.30 12.73
C PHE A 130 3.64 -2.41 14.23
N ILE A 131 4.88 -2.02 14.56
CA ILE A 131 5.54 -2.35 15.84
C ILE A 131 4.81 -1.68 17.01
N GLU A 132 4.35 -0.44 16.83
CA GLU A 132 3.66 0.37 17.84
C GLU A 132 2.38 -0.29 18.35
N VAL A 133 1.72 -1.09 17.51
CA VAL A 133 0.49 -1.84 17.84
C VAL A 133 0.74 -3.34 17.96
N GLY A 134 2.00 -3.76 18.08
CA GLY A 134 2.38 -5.14 18.35
C GLY A 134 2.28 -6.09 17.16
N ARG A 135 2.30 -5.61 15.91
CA ARG A 135 2.43 -6.48 14.73
C ARG A 135 3.89 -6.58 14.33
N LEU A 136 4.46 -7.78 14.43
CA LEU A 136 5.91 -8.00 14.32
C LEU A 136 6.20 -9.05 13.24
N SER A 137 7.24 -8.81 12.44
CA SER A 137 7.76 -9.82 11.49
C SER A 137 9.15 -10.24 11.94
N ILE A 138 9.32 -11.50 12.30
CA ILE A 138 10.58 -12.06 12.83
C ILE A 138 10.89 -13.32 12.03
N ASP A 139 12.08 -13.37 11.43
CA ASP A 139 12.56 -14.50 10.61
C ASP A 139 11.54 -14.96 9.55
N GLY A 140 10.85 -14.00 8.93
CA GLY A 140 9.85 -14.22 7.89
C GLY A 140 8.47 -14.60 8.40
N VAL A 141 8.28 -14.87 9.70
CA VAL A 141 6.97 -15.15 10.29
C VAL A 141 6.37 -13.86 10.86
N HIS A 142 5.08 -13.64 10.59
CA HIS A 142 4.34 -12.49 11.06
C HIS A 142 3.49 -12.84 12.29
N TYR A 143 3.54 -11.97 13.30
CA TYR A 143 2.99 -12.19 14.62
C TYR A 143 2.13 -11.01 15.07
N LEU A 144 1.10 -11.34 15.84
CA LEU A 144 0.38 -10.44 16.71
C LEU A 144 0.90 -10.62 18.15
N LYS A 145 1.32 -9.54 18.79
CA LYS A 145 1.74 -9.54 20.19
C LYS A 145 0.54 -9.32 21.11
N ASP A 146 0.29 -10.27 22.01
CA ASP A 146 -0.71 -10.21 23.06
C ASP A 146 -0.02 -10.41 24.43
N GLY A 147 0.15 -9.32 25.18
CA GLY A 147 1.01 -9.30 26.36
C GLY A 147 2.45 -9.70 26.03
N ASP A 148 2.94 -10.77 26.66
CA ASP A 148 4.27 -11.33 26.42
C ASP A 148 4.28 -12.43 25.34
N LYS A 149 3.11 -12.77 24.78
CA LYS A 149 2.99 -13.83 23.77
C LYS A 149 3.09 -13.25 22.36
N LEU A 150 3.80 -13.97 21.50
CA LEU A 150 3.76 -13.77 20.06
C LEU A 150 2.89 -14.87 19.45
N ILE A 151 1.75 -14.48 18.89
CA ILE A 151 0.80 -15.39 18.26
C ILE A 151 0.99 -15.24 16.74
N PRO A 152 1.36 -16.31 16.02
CA PRO A 152 1.40 -16.29 14.56
C PRO A 152 0.07 -15.80 14.00
N VAL A 153 0.09 -14.88 13.03
CA VAL A 153 -1.15 -14.24 12.56
C VAL A 153 -2.16 -15.23 11.97
N ASN A 154 -1.70 -16.35 11.41
CA ASN A 154 -2.57 -17.43 10.90
C ASN A 154 -3.32 -18.20 12.01
N GLU A 155 -2.89 -18.10 13.27
CA GLU A 155 -3.57 -18.72 14.42
C GLU A 155 -4.63 -17.79 15.04
N THR A 156 -4.67 -16.52 14.63
CA THR A 156 -5.62 -15.52 15.13
C THR A 156 -6.97 -15.59 14.43
N GLU A 157 -7.96 -14.86 14.94
CA GLU A 157 -9.26 -14.67 14.31
C GLU A 157 -9.16 -13.97 12.95
N PHE A 158 -8.12 -13.15 12.71
CA PHE A 158 -7.95 -12.39 11.46
C PHE A 158 -7.72 -13.29 10.25
N ALA A 159 -7.09 -14.45 10.45
CA ALA A 159 -6.86 -15.45 9.41
C ALA A 159 -8.14 -16.18 8.98
N ARG A 160 -9.20 -16.09 9.78
CA ARG A 160 -10.51 -16.71 9.53
C ARG A 160 -11.54 -15.69 9.03
N ASP A 161 -11.07 -14.55 8.51
CA ASP A 161 -11.92 -13.52 7.92
C ASP A 161 -12.75 -14.10 6.75
N ASN A 162 -14.04 -13.74 6.67
CA ASN A 162 -14.95 -14.30 5.68
C ASN A 162 -14.60 -13.93 4.23
N VAL A 163 -13.83 -12.86 4.03
CA VAL A 163 -13.45 -12.34 2.72
C VAL A 163 -11.96 -12.56 2.45
N PHE A 164 -11.12 -12.38 3.47
CA PHE A 164 -9.67 -12.29 3.32
C PHE A 164 -8.89 -13.43 3.99
N ALA A 165 -9.54 -14.54 4.31
CA ALA A 165 -8.90 -15.71 4.93
C ALA A 165 -7.55 -16.08 4.32
N TYR A 166 -6.64 -16.55 5.18
CA TYR A 166 -5.31 -17.02 4.81
C TYR A 166 -4.82 -18.10 5.78
N HIS A 167 -3.84 -18.89 5.36
CA HIS A 167 -3.39 -20.07 6.12
C HIS A 167 -1.97 -19.94 6.68
N HIS A 168 -1.17 -19.04 6.12
CA HIS A 168 0.25 -18.92 6.44
C HIS A 168 0.57 -17.64 7.22
N ALA A 169 1.38 -17.78 8.28
CA ALA A 169 2.03 -16.65 8.95
C ALA A 169 3.45 -16.39 8.42
N ASN A 170 4.10 -17.37 7.78
CA ASN A 170 5.31 -17.09 7.02
C ASN A 170 4.95 -16.23 5.81
N LEU A 171 5.58 -15.06 5.68
CA LEU A 171 5.25 -14.07 4.67
C LEU A 171 5.52 -14.54 3.24
N GLN A 172 6.51 -15.41 3.02
CA GLN A 172 6.77 -15.97 1.69
C GLN A 172 5.65 -16.93 1.29
N ASP A 173 5.24 -17.81 2.19
CA ASP A 173 4.14 -18.75 1.97
C ASP A 173 2.81 -18.00 1.82
N TYR A 174 2.57 -16.96 2.63
CA TYR A 174 1.40 -16.09 2.51
C TYR A 174 1.34 -15.40 1.14
N ILE A 175 2.46 -14.84 0.67
CA ILE A 175 2.52 -14.21 -0.66
C ILE A 175 2.25 -15.26 -1.74
N ALA A 176 2.85 -16.44 -1.65
CA ALA A 176 2.61 -17.54 -2.60
C ALA A 176 1.14 -18.00 -2.61
N GLU A 177 0.50 -18.09 -1.45
CA GLU A 177 -0.93 -18.39 -1.28
C GLU A 177 -1.80 -17.35 -1.99
N LYS A 178 -1.57 -16.06 -1.72
CA LYS A 178 -2.36 -14.96 -2.29
C LYS A 178 -2.16 -14.79 -3.79
N LEU A 179 -1.03 -15.25 -4.30
CA LEU A 179 -0.77 -15.27 -5.74
C LEU A 179 -1.42 -16.45 -6.47
N ASP A 180 -2.03 -17.41 -5.75
CA ASP A 180 -2.63 -18.61 -6.33
C ASP A 180 -1.63 -19.37 -7.24
N GLY A 181 -0.35 -19.41 -6.83
CA GLY A 181 0.74 -19.98 -7.62
C GLY A 181 1.15 -19.20 -8.87
N LYS A 182 0.56 -18.03 -9.16
CA LYS A 182 0.98 -17.15 -10.26
C LYS A 182 2.26 -16.42 -9.86
N ALA A 183 3.37 -16.78 -10.50
CA ALA A 183 4.62 -16.05 -10.33
C ALA A 183 4.49 -14.65 -10.93
N PHE A 184 4.18 -13.67 -10.09
CA PHE A 184 4.57 -12.29 -10.37
C PHE A 184 5.95 -12.09 -9.74
N ALA A 185 6.88 -11.52 -10.50
CA ALA A 185 8.20 -11.17 -9.98
C ALA A 185 8.05 -10.06 -8.93
N TYR A 186 7.96 -10.45 -7.66
CA TYR A 186 8.06 -9.56 -6.49
C TYR A 186 9.52 -9.42 -6.08
#